data_AF-A0A6N9FT77-F1
#
_entry.id   AF-A0A6N9FT77-F1
#
_cell.length_a   1.000
_cell.length_b   1.000
_cell.length_c   1.000
_cell.angle_alpha   90.00
_cell.angle_beta   90.00
_cell.angle_gamma   90.00
#
_symmetry.space_group_name_H-M   'P 1'
#
loop_
_entity.id
_entity.type
_entity.pdbx_description
1 polymer ?
#
loop_
_entity_poly.entity_id
_entity_poly.type
_entity_poly.pdbx_seq_one_letter_code
_entity_poly.pdbx_strand_id
1 'polypeptide(L)'
;MSEPLRRMSEREFVLLMGVLTALSAMAIDITLPAFAEMRPAFGLDDDSTRLSLTVTLFLMGAGVGHLFYGPIADAAGRKPTLAGGLLM
;
A
#
# COMPACT_ATOMS: atom_id res chain seq x y z
N MET A 1 -34.58 0.51 -1.34
CA MET A 1 -34.27 1.41 -2.47
C MET A 1 -32.77 1.40 -2.67
N SER A 2 -32.26 0.37 -3.36
CA SER A 2 -30.83 0.19 -3.63
C SER A 2 -30.47 0.97 -4.88
N GLU A 3 -29.75 2.08 -4.74
CA GLU A 3 -29.18 2.81 -5.88
C GLU A 3 -28.35 1.85 -6.74
N PRO A 4 -28.51 1.87 -8.08
CA PRO A 4 -27.68 1.07 -8.95
C PRO A 4 -26.26 1.66 -8.90
N LEU A 5 -25.32 0.90 -8.33
CA LEU A 5 -23.90 1.23 -8.31
C LEU A 5 -23.44 1.60 -9.72
N ARG A 6 -23.23 2.90 -9.96
CA ARG A 6 -22.76 3.46 -11.23
C ARG A 6 -21.51 2.69 -11.65
N ARG A 7 -21.57 2.00 -12.79
CA ARG A 7 -20.39 1.31 -13.35
C ARG A 7 -19.37 2.39 -13.71
N MET A 8 -18.23 2.40 -13.02
CA MET A 8 -17.12 3.29 -13.34
C MET A 8 -16.68 3.10 -14.79
N SER A 9 -16.33 4.20 -15.46
CA SER A 9 -15.68 4.16 -16.76
C SER A 9 -14.32 3.47 -16.66
N GLU A 10 -13.89 2.76 -17.70
CA GLU A 10 -12.57 2.10 -17.73
C GLU A 10 -11.43 3.09 -17.44
N ARG A 11 -11.53 4.32 -17.92
CA ARG A 11 -10.54 5.37 -17.64
C ARG A 11 -10.52 5.77 -16.17
N GLU A 12 -11.70 5.90 -15.55
CA GLU A 12 -11.80 6.20 -14.11
C GLU A 12 -11.21 5.06 -13.27
N PHE A 13 -11.45 3.80 -13.67
CA PHE A 13 -10.88 2.64 -12.99
C PHE A 13 -9.36 2.58 -13.10
N VAL A 14 -8.81 2.78 -14.30
CA VAL A 14 -7.36 2.80 -14.51
C VAL A 14 -6.71 3.96 -13.72
N LEU A 15 -7.32 5.15 -13.73
CA LEU A 15 -6.85 6.28 -12.92
C LEU A 15 -6.89 5.97 -11.43
N LEU A 16 -7.98 5.38 -10.93
CA LEU A 16 -8.10 5.01 -9.52
C LEU A 16 -7.01 4.00 -9.13
N MET A 17 -6.83 2.95 -9.90
CA MET A 17 -5.78 1.94 -9.65
C MET A 17 -4.38 2.55 -9.71
N GLY A 18 -4.14 3.46 -10.67
CA GLY A 18 -2.87 4.18 -10.79
C GLY A 18 -2.59 5.06 -9.58
N VAL A 19 -3.58 5.83 -9.10
CA VAL A 19 -3.45 6.68 -7.92
C VAL A 19 -3.23 5.84 -6.66
N LEU A 20 -3.98 4.76 -6.47
CA LEU A 20 -3.79 3.85 -5.32
C LEU A 20 -2.37 3.25 -5.32
N THR A 21 -1.86 2.85 -6.48
CA THR A 21 -0.49 2.35 -6.62
C THR A 21 0.54 3.44 -6.32
N ALA A 22 0.32 4.66 -6.81
CA ALA A 22 1.21 5.79 -6.58
C ALA A 22 1.27 6.20 -5.11
N LEU A 23 0.13 6.17 -4.40
CA LEU A 23 0.09 6.44 -2.95
C LEU A 23 0.96 5.47 -2.15
N SER A 24 0.92 4.17 -2.52
CA SER A 24 1.76 3.16 -1.89
C SER A 24 3.26 3.42 -2.11
N ALA A 25 3.67 3.85 -3.32
CA ALA A 25 5.06 4.21 -3.60
C ALA A 25 5.48 5.48 -2.85
N MET A 26 4.61 6.50 -2.83
CA MET A 26 4.83 7.77 -2.15
C MET A 26 5.08 7.60 -0.64
N ALA A 27 4.45 6.60 -0.01
CA ALA A 27 4.66 6.30 1.41
C ALA A 27 6.14 5.97 1.72
N ILE A 28 6.84 5.25 0.83
CA ILE A 28 8.26 4.94 1.01
C ILE A 28 9.11 6.19 0.82
N ASP A 29 8.83 6.96 -0.24
CA ASP A 29 9.61 8.14 -0.60
C ASP A 29 9.56 9.24 0.46
N ILE A 30 8.43 9.40 1.16
CA ILE A 30 8.30 10.35 2.28
C ILE A 30 9.00 9.83 3.54
N THR A 31 9.04 8.51 3.73
CA THR A 31 9.61 7.88 4.93
C THR A 31 11.13 8.02 4.99
N LEU A 32 11.84 7.93 3.86
CA LEU A 32 13.30 8.04 3.80
C LEU A 32 13.87 9.37 4.33
N PRO A 33 13.42 10.56 3.88
CA PRO A 33 13.88 11.82 4.45
C PRO A 33 13.44 11.99 5.91
N ALA A 34 12.28 11.47 6.28
CA ALA A 34 11.78 11.51 7.65
C ALA A 34 12.67 10.72 8.64
N PHE A 35 13.49 9.77 8.16
CA PHE A 35 14.44 9.05 9.02
C PHE A 35 15.44 9.98 9.70
N ALA A 36 15.86 11.07 9.06
CA ALA A 36 16.77 12.03 9.67
C ALA A 36 16.18 12.64 10.95
N GLU A 37 14.88 12.96 10.95
CA GLU A 37 14.18 13.49 12.12
C GLU A 37 13.80 12.40 13.14
N MET A 38 13.55 11.17 12.69
CA MET A 38 13.20 10.05 13.57
C MET A 38 14.38 9.51 14.38
N ARG A 39 15.60 9.45 13.82
CA ARG A 39 16.79 8.90 14.49
C ARG A 39 17.02 9.46 15.90
N PRO A 40 17.07 10.79 16.12
CA PRO A 40 17.25 11.34 17.47
C PRO A 40 16.10 11.00 18.42
N ALA A 41 14.86 10.92 17.92
CA ALA A 41 13.70 10.53 18.72
C ALA A 41 13.78 9.08 19.24
N PHE A 42 14.50 8.20 18.52
CA PHE A 42 14.75 6.81 18.90
C PHE A 42 16.13 6.57 19.54
N GLY A 43 16.91 7.63 19.80
CA GLY A 43 18.27 7.52 20.35
C GLY A 43 19.24 6.79 19.43
N LEU A 44 19.06 6.94 18.11
CA LEU A 44 19.90 6.33 17.08
C LEU A 44 20.94 7.33 16.57
N ASP A 45 22.13 6.83 16.23
CA ASP A 45 23.17 7.61 15.56
C ASP A 45 22.70 8.09 14.18
N ASP A 46 23.26 9.20 13.69
CA ASP A 46 22.87 9.83 12.41
C ASP A 46 23.01 8.89 11.19
N ASP A 47 24.02 8.01 11.22
CA ASP A 47 24.28 6.98 10.20
C ASP A 47 23.57 5.65 10.48
N SER A 48 22.70 5.59 11.49
CA SER A 48 21.99 4.35 11.82
C SER A 48 21.04 3.92 10.71
N THR A 49 21.23 2.69 10.24
CA THR A 49 20.37 2.03 9.26
C THR A 49 19.17 1.34 9.91
N ARG A 50 19.02 1.37 11.24
CA ARG A 50 17.97 0.61 11.94
C ARG A 50 16.55 0.97 11.51
N LEU A 51 16.29 2.20 11.06
CA LEU A 51 14.98 2.60 10.56
C LEU A 51 14.65 2.03 9.17
N SER A 52 15.65 1.64 8.37
CA SER A 52 15.41 1.04 7.03
C SER A 52 14.72 -0.33 7.10
N LEU A 53 14.77 -0.99 8.27
CA LEU A 53 13.99 -2.19 8.58
C LEU A 53 12.49 -1.95 8.41
N THR A 54 11.98 -0.74 8.68
CA THR A 54 10.58 -0.40 8.47
C THR A 54 10.18 -0.54 6.99
N VAL A 55 11.01 0.00 6.08
CA VAL A 55 10.80 -0.14 4.62
C VAL A 55 10.97 -1.60 4.20
N THR A 56 11.93 -2.30 4.79
CA THR A 56 12.16 -3.73 4.50
C THR A 56 10.94 -4.58 4.86
N LEU A 57 10.38 -4.37 6.06
CA LEU A 57 9.16 -5.05 6.53
C LEU A 57 7.95 -4.66 5.69
N PHE A 58 7.83 -3.39 5.29
CA PHE A 58 6.78 -2.94 4.38
C PHE A 58 6.84 -3.69 3.04
N LEU A 59 8.02 -3.73 2.40
CA LEU A 59 8.22 -4.42 1.12
C LEU A 59 8.02 -5.93 1.24
N MET A 60 8.49 -6.53 2.34
CA MET A 60 8.27 -7.94 2.62
C MET A 60 6.78 -8.25 2.78
N GLY A 61 6.06 -7.45 3.56
CA GLY A 61 4.61 -7.55 3.72
C GLY A 61 3.86 -7.36 2.41
N ALA A 62 4.25 -6.37 1.59
CA ALA A 62 3.68 -6.13 0.27
C ALA A 62 3.94 -7.30 -0.69
N GLY A 63 5.15 -7.85 -0.71
CA GLY A 63 5.52 -8.99 -1.55
C GLY A 63 4.77 -10.27 -1.15
N VAL A 64 4.73 -10.57 0.15
CA VAL A 64 3.96 -11.70 0.69
C VAL A 64 2.47 -11.50 0.42
N GLY A 65 1.96 -10.28 0.63
CA GLY A 65 0.58 -9.91 0.34
C GLY A 65 0.20 -10.15 -1.13
N HIS A 66 1.04 -9.73 -2.08
CA HIS A 66 0.81 -9.97 -3.51
C HIS A 66 0.71 -11.45 -3.87
N LEU A 67 1.48 -12.33 -3.21
CA LEU A 67 1.43 -13.77 -3.46
C LEU A 67 0.05 -14.37 -3.14
N PHE A 68 -0.60 -13.89 -2.08
CA PHE A 68 -1.94 -14.34 -1.69
C PHE A 68 -3.05 -13.57 -2.40
N TYR A 69 -2.82 -12.28 -2.68
CA TYR A 69 -3.84 -11.41 -3.26
C TYR A 69 -4.27 -11.85 -4.66
N GLY A 70 -3.35 -12.39 -5.48
CA GLY A 70 -3.69 -12.94 -6.80
C GLY A 70 -4.67 -14.12 -6.74
N PRO A 71 -4.30 -15.24 -6.08
CA PRO A 71 -5.20 -16.39 -5.91
C PRO A 71 -6.53 -16.05 -5.23
N ILE A 72 -6.52 -15.17 -4.23
CA ILE A 72 -7.73 -14.74 -3.52
C ILE A 72 -8.61 -13.87 -4.43
N ALA A 73 -8.03 -12.96 -5.22
CA ALA A 73 -8.76 -12.14 -6.19
C ALA A 73 -9.40 -12.98 -7.31
N ASP A 74 -8.72 -14.05 -7.73
CA ASP A 74 -9.23 -14.95 -8.76
C ASP A 74 -10.29 -15.92 -8.21
N ALA A 75 -10.17 -16.36 -6.95
CA ALA A 75 -11.14 -17.27 -6.32
C ALA A 75 -12.40 -16.57 -5.77
N ALA A 76 -12.26 -15.41 -5.13
CA ALA A 76 -13.37 -14.67 -4.52
C ALA A 76 -14.00 -13.62 -5.47
N GLY A 77 -13.31 -13.28 -6.56
CA GLY A 77 -13.69 -12.23 -7.50
C GLY A 77 -13.07 -10.87 -7.15
N ARG A 78 -12.68 -10.10 -8.16
CA ARG A 78 -11.89 -8.85 -8.01
C ARG A 78 -12.56 -7.76 -7.17
N LYS A 79 -13.89 -7.64 -7.22
CA LYS A 79 -14.65 -6.62 -6.47
C LYS A 79 -14.65 -6.85 -4.95
N PRO A 80 -15.03 -8.04 -4.42
CA PRO A 80 -14.98 -8.30 -2.98
C PRO A 80 -13.56 -8.30 -2.43
N THR A 81 -12.54 -8.69 -3.20
CA THR A 81 -11.13 -8.62 -2.74
C THR A 81 -10.62 -7.19 -2.58
N LEU A 82 -11.00 -6.28 -3.48
CA LEU A 82 -10.72 -4.84 -3.33
C LEU A 82 -11.45 -4.24 -2.12
N ALA A 83 -12.72 -4.59 -1.93
CA ALA A 83 -13.50 -4.10 -0.79
C ALA A 83 -12.97 -4.62 0.55
N GLY A 84 -12.55 -5.89 0.63
CA GLY A 84 -11.93 -6.46 1.81
C GLY A 84 -10.60 -5.80 2.17
N GLY A 85 -9.78 -5.47 1.16
CA GLY A 85 -8.52 -4.74 1.38
C GLY A 85 -8.69 -3.29 1.83
N LEU A 86 -9.81 -2.64 1.50
CA LEU A 86 -10.10 -1.26 1.95
C LEU A 86 -10.70 -1.21 3.36
N LEU A 87 -11.30 -2.31 3.82
CA LEU A 87 -12.01 -2.39 5.11
C LEU A 87 -11.11 -2.84 6.27
N MET A 88 -9.95 -3.44 5.97
CA MET A 88 -8.87 -3.70 6.93
C MET A 88 -7.95 -2.49 7.06
#